data_AF-A0A2N1RW73-F1
#
_entry.id   AF-A0A2N1RW73-F1
#
_cell.length_a   1.000
_cell.length_b   1.000
_cell.length_c   1.000
_cell.angle_alpha   90.00
_cell.angle_beta   90.00
_cell.angle_gamma   90.00
#
_symmetry.space_group_name_H-M   'P 1'
#
loop_
_entity.id
_entity.type
_entity.pdbx_description
1 polymer ?
#
loop_
_entity_poly.entity_id
_entity_poly.type
_entity_poly.pdbx_seq_one_letter_code
_entity_poly.pdbx_strand_id
1 'polypeptide(L)'
;DIADVFLTHNREIYKRADDSISFISTGKEISIRMGRGKMPFPVKLSEVSRNKILAVGAELKSNISVVSDDNLVTSNHIGDLGTPETFSHFLETVHEMSDFYNIIPDVVIADLHPDYESTSFAREFSEKQNIRLMQVQHHYAHFLSCYSENGLSGKALGIIFDGTGYGTDGTIWGGEIFTGDLHSFNRVGRLAPFPLPGGERAIREPWRILSGLLFGTSR
;
A
#
# COMPACT_ATOMS: atom_id res chain seq x y z
N ASP A 1 -19.61 20.01 20.92
CA ASP A 1 -18.28 19.86 21.57
C ASP A 1 -17.09 19.87 20.62
N ILE A 2 -17.27 19.74 19.29
CA ILE A 2 -16.16 19.82 18.31
C ILE A 2 -16.21 21.13 17.50
N ALA A 3 -17.35 21.43 16.86
CA ALA A 3 -17.50 22.62 16.02
C ALA A 3 -18.53 23.60 16.62
N ASP A 4 -18.27 24.90 16.47
CA ASP A 4 -19.15 25.98 16.93
C ASP A 4 -20.36 26.19 16.01
N VAL A 5 -20.18 26.01 14.69
CA VAL A 5 -21.22 26.20 13.67
C VAL A 5 -21.04 25.18 12.53
N PHE A 6 -22.14 24.80 11.87
CA PHE A 6 -22.15 23.91 10.70
C PHE A 6 -22.67 24.65 9.46
N LEU A 7 -21.88 24.63 8.38
CA LEU A 7 -22.32 25.04 7.05
C LEU A 7 -22.50 23.79 6.18
N THR A 8 -23.74 23.51 5.80
CA THR A 8 -24.12 22.29 5.05
C THR A 8 -24.93 22.63 3.80
N HIS A 9 -25.20 21.63 2.96
CA HIS A 9 -25.99 21.76 1.74
C HIS A 9 -26.84 20.50 1.49
N ASN A 10 -27.80 20.60 0.57
CA ASN A 10 -28.70 19.50 0.19
C ASN A 10 -28.17 18.61 -0.94
N ARG A 11 -26.98 18.88 -1.48
CA ARG A 11 -26.33 17.96 -2.43
C ARG A 11 -25.74 16.78 -1.66
N GLU A 12 -26.17 15.57 -1.96
CA GLU A 12 -25.59 14.38 -1.33
C GLU A 12 -24.13 14.18 -1.76
N ILE A 13 -23.27 13.84 -0.80
CA ILE A 13 -21.89 13.45 -1.08
C ILE A 13 -21.89 11.93 -1.26
N TYR A 14 -21.93 11.49 -2.52
CA TYR A 14 -21.96 10.07 -2.84
C TYR A 14 -20.67 9.33 -2.47
N LYS A 15 -19.51 10.01 -2.54
CA LYS A 15 -18.20 9.43 -2.26
C LYS A 15 -17.40 10.30 -1.32
N ARG A 16 -16.77 9.65 -0.34
CA ARG A 16 -15.68 10.25 0.44
C ARG A 16 -14.50 10.50 -0.49
N ALA A 17 -13.92 11.68 -0.36
CA ALA A 17 -12.74 12.08 -1.11
C ALA A 17 -11.93 13.03 -0.24
N ASP A 18 -10.99 12.46 0.52
CA ASP A 18 -10.03 13.22 1.30
C ASP A 18 -9.22 14.14 0.40
N ASP A 19 -8.80 15.29 0.92
CA ASP A 19 -7.93 16.20 0.17
C ASP A 19 -6.59 15.55 -0.17
N SER A 20 -6.13 15.80 -1.40
CA SER A 20 -4.78 15.42 -1.82
C SER A 20 -3.74 16.26 -1.06
N ILE A 21 -2.65 15.62 -0.64
CA ILE A 21 -1.53 16.28 0.03
C ILE A 21 -0.28 16.07 -0.82
N SER A 22 0.38 17.16 -1.20
CA SER A 22 1.58 17.14 -2.02
C SER A 22 2.51 18.28 -1.63
N PHE A 23 3.80 18.13 -1.89
CA PHE A 23 4.81 19.16 -1.66
C PHE A 23 5.77 19.21 -2.85
N ILE A 24 6.49 20.32 -2.99
CA ILE A 24 7.48 20.49 -4.05
C ILE A 24 8.87 20.20 -3.48
N SER A 25 9.61 19.30 -4.12
CA SER A 25 11.01 19.03 -3.81
C SER A 25 11.82 18.99 -5.10
N THR A 26 12.96 19.68 -5.12
CA THR A 26 13.84 19.77 -6.31
C THR A 26 13.10 20.19 -7.59
N GLY A 27 12.08 21.04 -7.46
CA GLY A 27 11.26 21.53 -8.59
C GLY A 27 10.23 20.53 -9.13
N LYS A 28 10.06 19.37 -8.48
CA LYS A 28 9.04 18.38 -8.81
C LYS A 28 8.01 18.26 -7.69
N GLU A 29 6.75 18.03 -8.07
CA GLU A 29 5.70 17.71 -7.12
C GLU A 29 5.84 16.26 -6.63
N ILE A 30 5.76 16.07 -5.31
CA ILE A 30 5.74 14.77 -4.65
C ILE A 30 4.42 14.65 -3.90
N SER A 31 3.64 13.60 -4.22
CA SER A 31 2.36 13.33 -3.57
C SER A 31 2.54 12.41 -2.37
N ILE A 32 2.05 12.82 -1.20
CA ILE A 32 2.02 11.99 0.01
C ILE A 32 0.68 11.27 0.13
N ARG A 33 -0.41 11.97 -0.24
CA ARG A 33 -1.76 11.43 -0.29
C ARG A 33 -2.39 11.83 -1.61
N MET A 34 -2.76 10.84 -2.42
CA MET A 34 -3.54 11.05 -3.63
C MET A 34 -5.02 10.83 -3.30
N GLY A 35 -5.78 11.91 -3.25
CA GLY A 35 -7.22 11.91 -2.96
C GLY A 35 -7.96 12.80 -3.96
N ARG A 36 -8.80 13.70 -3.47
CA ARG A 36 -9.59 14.64 -4.27
C ARG A 36 -8.73 15.36 -5.32
N GLY A 37 -9.20 15.34 -6.56
CA GLY A 37 -8.54 15.98 -7.71
C GLY A 37 -7.38 15.19 -8.30
N LYS A 38 -6.91 14.11 -7.64
CA LYS A 38 -5.87 13.21 -8.14
C LYS A 38 -6.33 11.77 -8.32
N MET A 39 -7.37 11.34 -7.62
CA MET A 39 -7.90 9.98 -7.66
C MET A 39 -9.44 9.98 -7.79
N PRO A 40 -10.05 8.92 -8.34
CA PRO A 40 -9.39 7.80 -9.04
C PRO A 40 -8.73 8.27 -10.35
N PHE A 41 -7.54 7.76 -10.65
CA PHE A 41 -6.80 8.10 -11.86
C PHE A 41 -6.40 6.82 -12.63
N PRO A 42 -6.85 6.68 -13.88
CA PRO A 42 -6.46 5.55 -14.71
C PRO A 42 -5.01 5.71 -15.16
N VAL A 43 -4.19 4.72 -14.88
CA VAL A 43 -2.84 4.57 -15.39
C VAL A 43 -2.89 3.53 -16.50
N LYS A 44 -2.37 3.89 -17.68
CA LYS A 44 -2.24 2.96 -18.79
C LYS A 44 -0.98 2.11 -18.61
N LEU A 45 -1.16 0.80 -18.53
CA LEU A 45 -0.08 -0.17 -18.42
C LEU A 45 0.62 -0.33 -19.77
N SER A 46 1.92 -0.64 -19.73
CA SER A 46 2.73 -0.91 -20.94
C SER A 46 2.33 -2.22 -21.64
N GLU A 47 1.75 -3.15 -20.88
CA GLU A 47 1.29 -4.45 -21.37
C GLU A 47 -0.17 -4.68 -20.95
N VAL A 48 -0.93 -5.33 -21.84
CA VAL A 48 -2.31 -5.74 -21.56
C VAL A 48 -2.26 -6.92 -20.59
N SER A 49 -2.87 -6.75 -19.42
CA SER A 49 -3.08 -7.83 -18.47
C SER A 49 -4.07 -8.84 -19.03
N ARG A 50 -3.71 -10.13 -18.97
CA ARG A 50 -4.62 -11.24 -19.30
C ARG A 50 -5.63 -11.53 -18.20
N ASN A 51 -5.37 -11.03 -16.99
CA ASN A 51 -6.20 -11.24 -15.81
C ASN A 51 -6.84 -9.92 -15.40
N LYS A 52 -8.06 -9.99 -14.92
CA LYS A 52 -8.65 -8.95 -14.09
C LYS A 52 -8.10 -9.07 -12.68
N ILE A 53 -7.56 -7.99 -12.12
CA ILE A 53 -6.83 -8.03 -10.85
C ILE A 53 -7.47 -7.09 -9.85
N LEU A 54 -7.63 -7.53 -8.61
CA LEU A 54 -7.90 -6.70 -7.45
C LEU A 54 -6.66 -6.69 -6.54
N ALA A 55 -5.98 -5.55 -6.42
CA ALA A 55 -4.89 -5.36 -5.47
C ALA A 55 -5.40 -4.60 -4.23
N VAL A 56 -5.32 -5.22 -3.06
CA VAL A 56 -5.90 -4.68 -1.82
C VAL A 56 -4.94 -3.85 -0.98
N GLY A 57 -3.66 -3.81 -1.37
CA GLY A 57 -2.65 -2.96 -0.75
C GLY A 57 -2.29 -3.35 0.69
N ALA A 58 -1.63 -2.41 1.37
CA ALA A 58 -1.22 -2.53 2.77
C ALA A 58 -2.31 -2.03 3.74
N GLU A 59 -2.06 -2.19 5.04
CA GLU A 59 -2.98 -1.78 6.10
C GLU A 59 -2.96 -0.27 6.39
N LEU A 60 -1.78 0.34 6.39
CA LEU A 60 -1.62 1.77 6.69
C LEU A 60 -1.73 2.60 5.43
N LYS A 61 -2.42 3.73 5.52
CA LYS A 61 -2.69 4.66 4.41
C LYS A 61 -3.23 3.97 3.16
N SER A 62 -4.09 2.97 3.37
CA SER A 62 -4.56 2.04 2.38
C SER A 62 -5.27 2.72 1.20
N ASN A 63 -5.11 2.10 0.04
CA ASN A 63 -5.89 2.28 -1.17
C ASN A 63 -5.93 0.91 -1.87
N ILE A 64 -6.90 0.73 -2.76
CA ILE A 64 -7.00 -0.48 -3.58
C ILE A 64 -6.82 -0.13 -5.05
N SER A 65 -6.40 -1.08 -5.84
CA SER A 65 -6.32 -0.93 -7.30
C SER A 65 -7.02 -2.06 -8.00
N VAL A 66 -7.67 -1.73 -9.12
CA VAL A 66 -8.26 -2.70 -10.02
C VAL A 66 -7.57 -2.62 -11.38
N VAL A 67 -7.40 -3.76 -12.03
CA VAL A 67 -6.81 -3.83 -13.36
C VAL A 67 -7.73 -4.62 -14.29
N SER A 68 -7.97 -4.07 -15.48
CA SER A 68 -8.58 -4.77 -16.61
C SER A 68 -7.88 -4.32 -17.89
N ASP A 69 -7.45 -5.29 -18.71
CA ASP A 69 -6.69 -5.05 -19.93
C ASP A 69 -5.43 -4.21 -19.65
N ASP A 70 -5.28 -3.05 -20.29
CA ASP A 70 -4.19 -2.11 -20.09
C ASP A 70 -4.53 -0.98 -19.10
N ASN A 71 -5.63 -1.07 -18.34
CA ASN A 71 -6.07 -0.02 -17.43
C ASN A 71 -5.90 -0.44 -15.99
N LEU A 72 -5.07 0.30 -15.25
CA LEU A 72 -4.96 0.22 -13.80
C LEU A 72 -5.67 1.45 -13.21
N VAL A 73 -6.58 1.23 -12.27
CA VAL A 73 -7.23 2.33 -11.54
C VAL A 73 -7.05 2.14 -10.05
N THR A 74 -6.51 3.15 -9.38
CA THR A 74 -6.37 3.18 -7.92
C THR A 74 -7.50 4.01 -7.31
N SER A 75 -8.02 3.56 -6.16
CA SER A 75 -9.04 4.28 -5.39
C SER A 75 -8.49 5.55 -4.76
N ASN A 76 -9.39 6.37 -4.21
CA ASN A 76 -8.98 7.39 -3.24
C ASN A 76 -8.33 6.74 -2.01
N HIS A 77 -7.61 7.55 -1.24
CA HIS A 77 -7.14 7.20 0.09
C HIS A 77 -8.29 6.76 1.00
N ILE A 78 -8.13 5.60 1.64
CA ILE A 78 -9.11 5.01 2.56
C ILE A 78 -8.73 5.33 4.01
N GLY A 79 -7.42 5.28 4.32
CA GLY A 79 -6.89 5.49 5.67
C GLY A 79 -6.24 4.23 6.24
N ASP A 80 -6.10 4.16 7.56
CA ASP A 80 -5.53 3.01 8.26
C ASP A 80 -6.66 2.01 8.58
N LEU A 81 -6.51 0.74 8.19
CA LEU A 81 -7.61 -0.25 8.27
C LEU A 81 -7.86 -0.84 9.67
N GLY A 82 -7.22 -0.31 10.71
CA GLY A 82 -7.26 -0.87 12.06
C GLY A 82 -8.56 -0.61 12.85
N THR A 83 -9.57 0.05 12.27
CA THR A 83 -10.86 0.29 12.95
C THR A 83 -12.03 -0.29 12.16
N PRO A 84 -13.15 -0.68 12.82
CA PRO A 84 -14.32 -1.21 12.10
C PRO A 84 -14.89 -0.24 11.06
N GLU A 85 -14.83 1.07 11.31
CA GLU A 85 -15.36 2.10 10.40
C GLU A 85 -14.49 2.23 9.14
N THR A 86 -13.17 2.23 9.30
CA THR A 86 -12.21 2.30 8.18
C THR A 86 -12.22 1.02 7.37
N PHE A 87 -12.32 -0.14 8.03
CA PHE A 87 -12.46 -1.41 7.35
C PHE A 87 -13.79 -1.56 6.59
N SER A 88 -14.90 -1.08 7.16
CA SER A 88 -16.19 -1.03 6.44
C SER A 88 -16.10 -0.16 5.19
N HIS A 89 -15.44 0.99 5.28
CA HIS A 89 -15.20 1.86 4.13
C HIS A 89 -14.30 1.21 3.07
N PHE A 90 -13.31 0.41 3.49
CA PHE A 90 -12.50 -0.40 2.59
C PHE A 90 -13.36 -1.41 1.81
N LEU A 91 -14.24 -2.15 2.49
CA LEU A 91 -15.14 -3.13 1.84
C LEU A 91 -16.09 -2.47 0.84
N GLU A 92 -16.68 -1.33 1.22
CA GLU A 92 -17.49 -0.50 0.31
C GLU A 92 -16.68 -0.11 -0.93
N THR A 93 -15.46 0.40 -0.72
CA THR A 93 -14.58 0.82 -1.82
C THR A 93 -14.23 -0.32 -2.78
N VAL A 94 -13.96 -1.52 -2.25
CA VAL A 94 -13.68 -2.72 -3.07
C VAL A 94 -14.90 -3.08 -3.93
N HIS A 95 -16.09 -3.14 -3.32
CA HIS A 95 -17.33 -3.45 -4.01
C HIS A 95 -17.61 -2.42 -5.12
N GLU A 96 -17.55 -1.14 -4.78
CA GLU A 96 -17.89 -0.07 -5.69
C GLU A 96 -16.91 0.08 -6.85
N MET A 97 -15.60 -0.10 -6.61
CA MET A 97 -14.60 -0.11 -7.68
C MET A 97 -14.80 -1.30 -8.61
N SER A 98 -15.09 -2.48 -8.06
CA SER A 98 -15.35 -3.69 -8.85
C SER A 98 -16.60 -3.53 -9.72
N ASP A 99 -17.68 -3.02 -9.14
CA ASP A 99 -18.93 -2.77 -9.87
C ASP A 99 -18.79 -1.69 -10.93
N PHE A 100 -18.21 -0.54 -10.58
CA PHE A 100 -18.09 0.61 -11.48
C PHE A 100 -17.24 0.29 -12.71
N TYR A 101 -16.16 -0.47 -12.53
CA TYR A 101 -15.29 -0.92 -13.63
C TYR A 101 -15.72 -2.27 -14.22
N ASN A 102 -16.82 -2.87 -13.74
CA ASN A 102 -17.33 -4.18 -14.17
C ASN A 102 -16.24 -5.28 -14.14
N ILE A 103 -15.54 -5.34 -13.02
CA ILE A 103 -14.42 -6.23 -12.76
C ILE A 103 -14.89 -7.36 -11.83
N ILE A 104 -14.84 -8.58 -12.35
CA ILE A 104 -14.83 -9.81 -11.57
C ILE A 104 -13.37 -10.27 -11.58
N PRO A 105 -12.63 -10.16 -10.46
CA PRO A 105 -11.20 -10.44 -10.45
C PRO A 105 -10.88 -11.93 -10.67
N ASP A 106 -9.91 -12.23 -11.52
CA ASP A 106 -9.31 -13.57 -11.65
C ASP A 106 -8.23 -13.80 -10.57
N VAL A 107 -7.62 -12.70 -10.12
CA VAL A 107 -6.54 -12.68 -9.15
C VAL A 107 -6.78 -11.58 -8.12
N VAL A 108 -6.60 -11.91 -6.84
CA VAL A 108 -6.48 -10.93 -5.77
C VAL A 108 -5.03 -10.86 -5.30
N ILE A 109 -4.49 -9.64 -5.18
CA ILE A 109 -3.13 -9.36 -4.73
C ILE A 109 -3.17 -8.69 -3.36
N ALA A 110 -2.41 -9.22 -2.41
CA ALA A 110 -2.27 -8.65 -1.06
C ALA A 110 -0.79 -8.48 -0.68
N ASP A 111 -0.55 -7.76 0.42
CA ASP A 111 0.75 -7.74 1.07
C ASP A 111 1.14 -9.15 1.59
N LEU A 112 2.43 -9.36 1.81
CA LEU A 112 2.93 -10.57 2.43
C LEU A 112 2.64 -10.63 3.94
N HIS A 113 2.42 -9.48 4.59
CA HIS A 113 2.15 -9.42 6.03
C HIS A 113 0.93 -10.27 6.40
N PRO A 114 1.09 -11.28 7.26
CA PRO A 114 0.05 -12.27 7.46
C PRO A 114 -1.15 -11.76 8.26
N ASP A 115 -0.91 -10.77 9.13
CA ASP A 115 -1.90 -10.25 10.09
C ASP A 115 -2.58 -8.95 9.63
N TYR A 116 -2.31 -8.48 8.41
CA TYR A 116 -3.02 -7.30 7.90
C TYR A 116 -4.48 -7.61 7.62
N GLU A 117 -5.37 -6.67 7.95
CA GLU A 117 -6.80 -6.78 7.64
C GLU A 117 -7.06 -6.89 6.14
N SER A 118 -6.29 -6.16 5.31
CA SER A 118 -6.35 -6.29 3.85
C SER A 118 -5.94 -7.70 3.38
N THR A 119 -4.89 -8.28 3.96
CA THR A 119 -4.46 -9.65 3.66
C THR A 119 -5.49 -10.68 4.10
N SER A 120 -6.09 -10.51 5.28
CA SER A 120 -7.17 -11.37 5.79
C SER A 120 -8.36 -11.36 4.84
N PHE A 121 -8.82 -10.16 4.45
CA PHE A 121 -9.87 -9.99 3.44
C PHE A 121 -9.52 -10.70 2.13
N ALA A 122 -8.30 -10.53 1.60
CA ALA A 122 -7.91 -11.12 0.34
C ALA A 122 -7.92 -12.66 0.36
N ARG A 123 -7.54 -13.28 1.49
CA ARG A 123 -7.64 -14.73 1.67
C ARG A 123 -9.07 -15.20 1.66
N GLU A 124 -9.92 -14.58 2.48
CA GLU A 124 -11.34 -14.93 2.56
C GLU A 124 -12.05 -14.73 1.21
N PHE A 125 -11.75 -13.63 0.53
CA PHE A 125 -12.27 -13.32 -0.80
C PHE A 125 -11.82 -14.35 -1.84
N SER A 126 -10.54 -14.73 -1.82
CA SER A 126 -9.96 -15.77 -2.69
C SER A 126 -10.66 -17.13 -2.49
N GLU A 127 -10.86 -17.54 -1.25
CA GLU A 127 -11.53 -18.81 -0.91
C GLU A 127 -13.01 -18.80 -1.32
N LYS A 128 -13.75 -17.73 -0.98
CA LYS A 128 -15.18 -17.61 -1.28
C LYS A 128 -15.49 -17.57 -2.77
N GLN A 129 -14.67 -16.86 -3.54
CA GLN A 129 -14.87 -16.69 -4.98
C GLN A 129 -14.13 -17.73 -5.81
N ASN A 130 -13.33 -18.60 -5.18
CA ASN A 130 -12.46 -19.57 -5.82
C ASN A 130 -11.53 -18.92 -6.87
N ILE A 131 -10.90 -17.81 -6.50
CA ILE A 131 -9.97 -17.05 -7.35
C ILE A 131 -8.56 -17.12 -6.79
N ARG A 132 -7.54 -16.83 -7.61
CA ARG A 132 -6.15 -16.95 -7.20
C ARG A 132 -5.74 -15.82 -6.25
N LEU A 133 -5.22 -16.16 -5.06
CA LEU A 133 -4.48 -15.22 -4.22
C LEU A 133 -3.00 -15.16 -4.63
N MET A 134 -2.47 -13.95 -4.76
CA MET A 134 -1.03 -13.68 -4.86
C MET A 134 -0.61 -12.72 -3.75
N GLN A 135 0.52 -12.98 -3.13
CA GLN A 135 1.10 -12.08 -2.13
C GLN A 135 2.39 -11.47 -2.65
N VAL A 136 2.57 -10.17 -2.40
CA VAL A 136 3.73 -9.40 -2.82
C VAL A 136 4.41 -8.81 -1.59
N GLN A 137 5.74 -8.89 -1.55
CA GLN A 137 6.51 -8.33 -0.44
C GLN A 137 6.42 -6.78 -0.45
N HIS A 138 6.20 -6.18 0.72
CA HIS A 138 5.95 -4.74 0.91
C HIS A 138 6.96 -3.80 0.23
N HIS A 139 8.26 -3.99 0.50
CA HIS A 139 9.32 -3.17 -0.09
C HIS A 139 9.47 -3.43 -1.60
N TYR A 140 9.18 -4.64 -2.06
CA TYR A 140 9.15 -4.95 -3.49
C TYR A 140 7.98 -4.24 -4.17
N ALA A 141 6.82 -4.12 -3.52
CA ALA A 141 5.71 -3.31 -4.03
C ALA A 141 6.10 -1.82 -4.13
N HIS A 142 6.81 -1.27 -3.14
CA HIS A 142 7.37 0.09 -3.22
C HIS A 142 8.39 0.26 -4.35
N PHE A 143 9.25 -0.73 -4.56
CA PHE A 143 10.18 -0.75 -5.69
C PHE A 143 9.41 -0.75 -7.02
N LEU A 144 8.42 -1.63 -7.16
CA LEU A 144 7.63 -1.79 -8.38
C LEU A 144 6.81 -0.55 -8.73
N SER A 145 6.24 0.16 -7.74
CA SER A 145 5.48 1.38 -8.01
C SER A 145 6.37 2.46 -8.63
N CYS A 146 7.53 2.72 -8.04
CA CYS A 146 8.52 3.67 -8.57
C CYS A 146 9.10 3.21 -9.91
N TYR A 147 9.44 1.93 -10.04
CA TYR A 147 9.97 1.34 -11.27
C TYR A 147 8.98 1.52 -12.44
N SER A 148 7.70 1.24 -12.20
CA SER A 148 6.65 1.32 -13.20
C SER A 148 6.29 2.75 -13.56
N GLU A 149 6.17 3.64 -12.57
CA GLU A 149 5.89 5.07 -12.80
C GLU A 149 6.95 5.74 -13.67
N ASN A 150 8.22 5.32 -13.55
CA ASN A 150 9.33 5.85 -14.33
C ASN A 150 9.55 5.12 -15.68
N GLY A 151 8.69 4.14 -16.03
CA GLY A 151 8.76 3.43 -17.31
C GLY A 151 10.09 2.68 -17.52
N LEU A 152 10.71 2.19 -16.43
CA LEU A 152 11.99 1.52 -16.51
C LEU A 152 11.87 0.16 -17.22
N SER A 153 12.96 -0.24 -17.88
CA SER A 153 13.11 -1.57 -18.47
C SER A 153 14.45 -2.19 -18.03
N GLY A 154 14.45 -3.51 -17.86
CA GLY A 154 15.62 -4.25 -17.36
C GLY A 154 15.85 -4.13 -15.85
N LYS A 155 17.03 -4.52 -15.39
CA LYS A 155 17.36 -4.52 -13.96
C LYS A 155 17.64 -3.10 -13.45
N ALA A 156 17.05 -2.74 -12.32
CA ALA A 156 17.30 -1.51 -11.60
C ALA A 156 17.80 -1.78 -10.18
N LEU A 157 18.51 -0.80 -9.62
CA LEU A 157 18.86 -0.74 -8.20
C LEU A 157 17.80 0.12 -7.49
N GLY A 158 17.14 -0.45 -6.49
CA GLY A 158 16.17 0.22 -5.64
C GLY A 158 16.71 0.43 -4.23
N ILE A 159 16.44 1.60 -3.65
CA ILE A 159 16.69 1.88 -2.23
C ILE A 159 15.34 2.17 -1.60
N ILE A 160 14.93 1.36 -0.63
CA ILE A 160 13.58 1.39 -0.07
C ILE A 160 13.70 1.61 1.43
N PHE A 161 13.33 2.82 1.85
CA PHE A 161 13.28 3.24 3.25
C PHE A 161 11.82 3.45 3.64
N ASP A 162 11.37 2.65 4.59
CA ASP A 162 10.02 2.66 5.16
C ASP A 162 10.12 2.51 6.69
N GLY A 163 9.01 2.67 7.41
CA GLY A 163 8.92 2.37 8.83
C GLY A 163 9.07 0.88 9.12
N THR A 164 8.13 0.07 8.63
CA THR A 164 8.04 -1.36 8.96
C THR A 164 7.35 -2.15 7.86
N GLY A 165 8.11 -2.97 7.15
CA GLY A 165 7.58 -3.94 6.18
C GLY A 165 7.87 -5.38 6.61
N TYR A 166 6.91 -6.28 6.37
CA TYR A 166 7.11 -7.71 6.65
C TYR A 166 8.16 -8.30 5.69
N GLY A 167 9.23 -8.83 6.26
CA GLY A 167 10.31 -9.47 5.52
C GLY A 167 9.97 -10.89 5.10
N THR A 168 10.57 -11.35 4.01
CA THR A 168 10.44 -12.75 3.56
C THR A 168 11.11 -13.76 4.51
N ASP A 169 11.95 -13.27 5.42
CA ASP A 169 12.67 -14.03 6.44
C ASP A 169 12.03 -13.93 7.82
N GLY A 170 10.81 -13.38 7.91
CA GLY A 170 10.09 -13.19 9.18
C GLY A 170 10.65 -12.05 10.04
N THR A 171 11.60 -11.27 9.52
CA THR A 171 12.11 -10.06 10.19
C THR A 171 11.36 -8.82 9.72
N ILE A 172 11.48 -7.73 10.48
CA ILE A 172 10.99 -6.41 10.06
C ILE A 172 12.06 -5.77 9.18
N TRP A 173 11.66 -5.38 7.98
CA TRP A 173 12.48 -4.60 7.06
C TRP A 173 12.09 -3.11 7.18
N GLY A 174 12.99 -2.22 6.78
CA GLY A 174 12.72 -0.77 6.72
C GLY A 174 13.86 0.04 6.09
N GLY A 175 14.90 -0.64 5.62
CA GLY A 175 16.12 -0.01 5.15
C GLY A 175 16.84 -0.86 4.12
N GLU A 176 16.17 -1.26 3.05
CA GLU A 176 16.66 -2.30 2.14
C GLU A 176 17.18 -1.73 0.82
N ILE A 177 18.14 -2.44 0.22
CA ILE A 177 18.65 -2.17 -1.14
C ILE A 177 18.40 -3.41 -2.00
N PHE A 178 17.67 -3.24 -3.09
CA PHE A 178 17.32 -4.30 -4.02
C PHE A 178 18.00 -4.11 -5.37
N THR A 179 18.32 -5.22 -6.03
CA THR A 179 18.47 -5.27 -7.49
C THR A 179 17.32 -6.08 -8.04
N GLY A 180 16.58 -5.56 -9.02
CA GLY A 180 15.40 -6.27 -9.53
C GLY A 180 14.79 -5.65 -10.76
N ASP A 181 13.68 -6.23 -11.19
CA ASP A 181 12.83 -5.79 -12.30
C ASP A 181 11.36 -6.09 -11.93
N LEU A 182 10.46 -6.13 -12.92
CA LEU A 182 9.04 -6.44 -12.71
C LEU A 182 8.78 -7.87 -12.23
N HIS A 183 9.71 -8.79 -12.45
CA HIS A 183 9.51 -10.22 -12.23
C HIS A 183 10.20 -10.73 -10.98
N SER A 184 11.29 -10.10 -10.56
CA SER A 184 12.04 -10.54 -9.40
C SER A 184 12.83 -9.41 -8.74
N PHE A 185 13.14 -9.60 -7.46
CA PHE A 185 14.10 -8.79 -6.74
C PHE A 185 15.08 -9.68 -5.98
N ASN A 186 16.28 -9.13 -5.76
CA ASN A 186 17.29 -9.69 -4.88
C ASN A 186 17.72 -8.63 -3.88
N ARG A 187 17.74 -8.97 -2.59
CA ARG A 187 18.21 -8.08 -1.53
C ARG A 187 19.73 -8.08 -1.48
N VAL A 188 20.34 -6.97 -1.89
CA VAL A 188 21.80 -6.79 -1.97
C VAL A 188 22.39 -5.94 -0.84
N GLY A 189 21.55 -5.21 -0.12
CA GLY A 189 21.96 -4.43 1.05
C GLY A 189 20.80 -4.23 2.01
N ARG A 190 21.12 -3.97 3.27
CA ARG A 190 20.14 -3.62 4.31
C ARG A 190 20.80 -2.87 5.47
N LEU A 191 20.02 -2.13 6.22
CA LEU A 191 20.43 -1.71 7.57
C LEU A 191 20.64 -2.93 8.47
N ALA A 192 21.61 -2.85 9.37
CA ALA A 192 21.86 -3.92 10.32
C ALA A 192 20.63 -4.11 11.23
N PRO A 193 20.10 -5.33 11.37
CA PRO A 193 18.96 -5.58 12.24
C PRO A 193 19.33 -5.31 13.69
N PHE A 194 18.41 -4.76 14.46
CA PHE A 194 18.55 -4.50 15.89
C PHE A 194 17.30 -4.97 16.65
N PRO A 195 17.41 -5.29 17.95
CA PRO A 195 16.24 -5.65 18.75
C PRO A 195 15.25 -4.51 18.86
N LEU A 196 13.95 -4.80 18.67
CA LEU A 196 12.88 -3.82 18.80
C LEU A 196 11.99 -4.16 20.01
N PRO A 197 12.37 -3.76 21.24
CA PRO A 197 11.66 -4.17 22.44
C PRO A 197 10.25 -3.57 22.48
N GLY A 198 9.23 -4.43 22.57
CA GLY A 198 7.83 -4.02 22.71
C GLY A 198 7.03 -3.91 21.41
N GLY A 199 7.60 -4.31 20.26
CA GLY A 199 6.87 -4.34 18.98
C GLY A 199 6.26 -2.98 18.65
N GLU A 200 4.94 -2.93 18.44
CA GLU A 200 4.19 -1.70 18.18
C GLU A 200 4.36 -0.62 19.25
N ARG A 201 4.64 -0.98 20.52
CA ARG A 201 4.92 0.03 21.55
C ARG A 201 6.12 0.88 21.20
N ALA A 202 7.11 0.34 20.49
CA ALA A 202 8.28 1.10 20.07
C ALA A 202 7.93 2.23 19.08
N ILE A 203 6.81 2.12 18.36
CA ILE A 203 6.30 3.17 17.46
C ILE A 203 5.82 4.38 18.26
N ARG A 204 5.15 4.15 19.40
CA ARG A 204 4.62 5.21 20.29
C ARG A 204 5.64 5.67 21.34
N GLU A 205 6.63 4.84 21.64
CA GLU A 205 7.66 5.07 22.64
C GLU A 205 9.07 4.97 22.01
N PRO A 206 9.53 5.99 21.25
CA PRO A 206 10.77 5.91 20.45
C PRO A 206 12.04 5.65 21.25
N TRP A 207 12.04 5.91 22.57
CA TRP A 207 13.16 5.56 23.45
C TRP A 207 13.46 4.04 23.47
N ARG A 208 12.47 3.20 23.14
CA ARG A 208 12.64 1.75 22.96
C ARG A 208 13.49 1.42 21.73
N ILE A 209 13.30 2.14 20.63
CA ILE A 209 14.10 2.02 19.40
C ILE A 209 15.55 2.39 19.72
N LEU A 210 15.75 3.55 20.37
CA LEU A 210 17.09 4.00 20.79
C LEU A 210 17.79 2.96 21.67
N SER A 211 17.08 2.40 22.65
CA SER A 211 17.61 1.36 23.54
C SER A 211 18.06 0.12 22.76
N GLY A 212 17.28 -0.29 21.75
CA GLY A 212 17.62 -1.40 20.86
C GLY A 212 18.87 -1.15 20.01
N LEU A 213 19.00 0.07 19.46
CA LEU A 213 20.17 0.49 18.69
C LEU A 213 21.45 0.53 19.55
N LEU A 214 21.38 1.10 20.76
CA LEU A 214 22.51 1.15 21.70
C LEU A 214 22.93 -0.25 22.16
N PHE A 215 21.96 -1.15 22.36
CA PHE A 215 22.27 -2.55 22.68
C PHE A 215 22.97 -3.25 21.51
N GLY A 216 22.51 -3.03 20.27
CA GLY A 216 23.07 -3.65 19.07
C GLY A 216 24.48 -3.18 18.73
N THR A 217 24.86 -1.96 19.11
CA THR A 217 26.20 -1.38 18.91
C THR A 217 27.22 -1.76 19.98
N SER A 218 26.77 -2.37 21.08
CA SER A 218 27.63 -2.82 22.19
C SER A 218 28.24 -4.22 21.95
N ARG A 219 28.21 -4.74 20.72
CA ARG A 219 28.75 -6.04 20.31
C ARG A 219 29.75 -5.90 19.17
#